data_AF-A0A2A2WKT3-F1
#
_entry.id   AF-A0A2A2WKT3-F1
#
_cell.length_a   1.000
_cell.length_b   1.000
_cell.length_c   1.000
_cell.angle_alpha   90.00
_cell.angle_beta   90.00
_cell.angle_gamma   90.00
#
_symmetry.space_group_name_H-M   'P 1'
#
loop_
_entity.id
_entity.type
_entity.pdbx_description
1 polymer ?
#
loop_
_entity_poly.entity_id
_entity_poly.type
_entity_poly.pdbx_seq_one_letter_code
_entity_poly.pdbx_strand_id
1 'polypeptide(L)' 'ARGLGGVRLVTSDAHAGLVDAIAANLPGAAWQRCRTHYAANLMAVCPKSMWPAVKAMLHSVYDQPTATAVHEQ' A
#
# COMPACT_ATOMS: atom_id res chain seq x y z
N ALA A 1 -19.54 -17.58 3.71
CA ALA A 1 -18.27 -17.47 2.94
C ALA A 1 -18.15 -18.65 1.97
N ARG A 2 -17.53 -18.48 0.80
CA ARG A 2 -17.33 -19.55 -0.20
C ARG A 2 -16.20 -20.54 0.18
N GLY A 3 -16.06 -20.87 1.47
CA GLY A 3 -14.99 -21.74 1.99
C GLY A 3 -13.59 -21.11 2.09
N LEU A 4 -13.45 -19.78 1.88
CA LEU A 4 -12.17 -19.09 2.06
C LEU A 4 -11.77 -19.08 3.54
N GLY A 5 -10.55 -19.52 3.83
CA GLY A 5 -9.95 -19.52 5.17
C GLY A 5 -8.43 -19.43 5.10
N GLY A 6 -7.79 -19.19 6.26
CA GLY A 6 -6.33 -19.14 6.37
C GLY A 6 -5.67 -17.92 5.70
N VAL A 7 -6.43 -16.86 5.45
CA VAL A 7 -5.90 -15.62 4.84
C VAL A 7 -4.85 -15.01 5.77
N ARG A 8 -3.64 -14.81 5.24
CA ARG A 8 -2.50 -14.28 6.01
C ARG A 8 -2.25 -12.79 5.76
N LEU A 9 -2.50 -12.32 4.55
CA LEU A 9 -2.28 -10.94 4.12
C LEU A 9 -3.37 -10.53 3.13
N VAL A 10 -3.90 -9.33 3.32
CA VAL A 10 -4.76 -8.67 2.34
C VAL A 10 -4.09 -7.38 1.87
N THR A 11 -3.98 -7.23 0.56
CA THR A 11 -3.46 -6.01 -0.07
C THR A 11 -4.58 -5.27 -0.78
N SER A 12 -4.91 -4.06 -0.34
CA SER A 12 -6.00 -3.24 -0.90
C SER A 12 -5.63 -1.76 -0.93
N ASP A 13 -6.44 -0.88 -1.54
CA ASP A 13 -6.29 0.55 -1.25
C ASP A 13 -6.68 0.84 0.22
N ALA A 14 -6.22 1.98 0.74
CA ALA A 14 -6.47 2.47 2.09
C ALA A 14 -7.82 3.17 2.25
N HIS A 15 -8.82 2.75 1.47
CA HIS A 15 -10.18 3.22 1.67
C HIS A 15 -10.73 2.67 2.99
N ALA A 16 -11.24 3.53 3.87
CA ALA A 16 -11.66 3.16 5.23
C ALA A 16 -12.59 1.93 5.24
N GLY A 17 -13.64 1.93 4.41
CA GLY A 17 -14.57 0.80 4.33
C GLY A 17 -13.94 -0.53 3.87
N LEU A 18 -12.84 -0.51 3.11
CA LEU A 18 -12.10 -1.73 2.79
C LEU A 18 -11.30 -2.22 3.99
N VAL A 19 -10.60 -1.33 4.68
CA VAL A 19 -9.84 -1.66 5.89
C VAL A 19 -10.76 -2.24 6.96
N ASP A 20 -11.90 -1.60 7.19
CA ASP A 20 -12.91 -2.03 8.16
C ASP A 20 -13.50 -3.39 7.79
N ALA A 21 -13.84 -3.60 6.51
CA ALA A 21 -14.38 -4.87 6.04
C ALA A 21 -13.35 -6.01 6.18
N ILE A 22 -12.07 -5.74 5.93
CA ILE A 22 -11.00 -6.74 6.10
C ILE A 22 -10.86 -7.10 7.57
N ALA A 23 -10.79 -6.11 8.47
CA ALA A 23 -10.70 -6.34 9.91
C ALA A 23 -11.90 -7.14 10.45
N ALA A 24 -13.11 -6.86 9.97
CA ALA A 24 -14.33 -7.53 10.40
C ALA A 24 -14.46 -8.97 9.88
N ASN A 25 -14.02 -9.24 8.64
CA ASN A 25 -14.31 -10.52 7.97
C ASN A 25 -13.11 -11.46 7.87
N LEU A 26 -11.88 -10.96 8.03
CA LEU A 26 -10.65 -11.73 7.93
C LEU A 26 -9.78 -11.53 9.17
N PRO A 27 -10.30 -11.84 10.38
CA PRO A 27 -9.54 -11.63 11.61
C PRO A 27 -8.24 -12.43 11.59
N GLY A 28 -7.15 -11.80 12.02
CA GLY A 28 -5.81 -12.39 12.01
C GLY A 28 -5.05 -12.27 10.69
N ALA A 29 -5.68 -11.82 9.60
CA ALA A 29 -4.95 -11.42 8.41
C ALA A 29 -4.24 -10.08 8.65
N ALA A 30 -2.98 -9.99 8.25
CA ALA A 30 -2.31 -8.71 8.13
C ALA A 30 -2.93 -7.89 6.98
N TRP A 31 -2.85 -6.58 7.08
CA TRP A 31 -3.27 -5.68 6.01
C TRP A 31 -2.09 -4.83 5.53
N GLN A 32 -1.96 -4.69 4.21
CA GLN A 32 -1.01 -3.80 3.58
C GLN A 32 -1.69 -2.94 2.52
N ARG A 33 -1.38 -1.64 2.49
CA ARG A 33 -1.81 -0.81 1.37
C ARG A 33 -1.15 -1.26 0.06
N CYS A 34 -1.95 -1.33 -1.00
CA CYS A 34 -1.48 -1.63 -2.35
C CYS A 34 -0.57 -0.52 -2.87
N ARG A 35 0.70 -0.87 -3.16
CA ARG A 35 1.71 0.06 -3.68
C ARG A 35 1.32 0.65 -5.04
N THR A 36 0.63 -0.12 -5.89
CA THR A 36 0.14 0.35 -7.20
C THR A 36 -0.94 1.43 -7.05
N HIS A 37 -1.93 1.22 -6.17
CA HIS A 37 -2.93 2.25 -5.87
C HIS A 37 -2.27 3.47 -5.21
N TYR A 38 -1.31 3.25 -4.30
CA TYR A 38 -0.60 4.36 -3.68
C TYR A 38 0.16 5.22 -4.71
N ALA A 39 0.87 4.59 -5.66
CA ALA A 39 1.53 5.29 -6.75
C ALA A 39 0.53 6.05 -7.63
N ALA A 40 -0.61 5.44 -7.98
CA ALA A 40 -1.66 6.10 -8.75
C ALA A 40 -2.23 7.33 -8.02
N ASN A 41 -2.52 7.20 -6.73
CA ASN A 41 -3.01 8.30 -5.89
C ASN A 41 -1.98 9.43 -5.79
N LEU A 42 -0.70 9.09 -5.64
CA LEU A 42 0.38 10.09 -5.62
C LEU A 42 0.50 10.82 -6.97
N MET A 43 0.40 10.10 -8.09
CA MET A 43 0.46 10.71 -9.43
C MET A 43 -0.76 11.57 -9.74
N ALA A 44 -1.92 11.29 -9.13
CA ALA A 44 -3.12 12.11 -9.28
C ALA A 44 -2.96 13.53 -8.71
N VAL A 45 -2.13 13.71 -7.70
CA VAL A 45 -1.87 15.01 -7.05
C VAL A 45 -0.53 15.65 -7.45
N CYS A 46 0.35 14.87 -8.09
CA CYS A 46 1.67 15.34 -8.54
C CYS A 46 1.59 16.02 -9.93
N PRO A 47 2.20 17.20 -10.13
CA PRO A 47 2.33 17.80 -11.46
C PRO A 47 2.99 16.84 -12.46
N LYS A 48 2.42 16.70 -13.66
CA LYS A 48 2.91 15.75 -14.67
C LYS A 48 4.40 15.92 -15.03
N SER A 49 4.91 17.15 -15.00
CA SER A 49 6.33 17.45 -15.25
C SER A 49 7.26 16.85 -14.20
N MET A 50 6.78 16.61 -12.98
CA MET A 50 7.56 16.05 -11.87
C MET A 50 7.44 14.54 -11.74
N TRP A 51 6.54 13.89 -12.50
CA TRP A 51 6.31 12.45 -12.40
C TRP A 51 7.58 11.59 -12.48
N PRO A 52 8.54 11.84 -13.39
CA PRO A 52 9.76 11.03 -13.43
C PRO A 52 10.53 11.05 -12.11
N ALA A 53 10.74 12.25 -11.55
CA ALA A 53 11.47 12.42 -10.29
C ALA A 53 10.70 11.82 -9.10
N VAL A 54 9.40 12.09 -9.00
CA VAL A 54 8.59 11.59 -7.87
C VAL A 54 8.42 10.07 -7.91
N LYS A 55 8.32 9.46 -9.10
CA LYS A 55 8.31 7.99 -9.22
C LYS A 55 9.63 7.38 -8.77
N ALA A 56 10.76 7.98 -9.17
CA ALA A 56 12.08 7.52 -8.73
C ALA A 56 12.22 7.56 -7.20
N MET A 57 11.81 8.67 -6.56
CA MET A 57 11.81 8.79 -5.10
C MET A 57 10.84 7.81 -4.43
N LEU A 58 9.66 7.57 -5.00
CA LEU A 58 8.73 6.58 -4.45
C LEU A 58 9.31 5.16 -4.53
N HIS A 59 10.00 4.83 -5.61
CA HIS A 59 10.64 3.52 -5.79
C HIS A 59 11.79 3.34 -4.79
N SER A 60 12.62 4.37 -4.53
CA SER A 60 13.71 4.27 -3.56
C SER A 60 13.21 3.94 -2.15
N VAL A 61 12.04 4.44 -1.75
CA VAL A 61 11.38 4.09 -0.48
C VAL A 61 11.08 2.59 -0.41
N TYR A 62 10.63 1.97 -1.51
CA TYR A 62 10.30 0.54 -1.54
C TYR A 62 11.52 -0.38 -1.56
N ASP A 63 12.66 0.13 -2.03
CA ASP A 63 13.91 -0.61 -2.14
C ASP A 63 14.71 -0.63 -0.83
N GLN A 64 14.26 0.11 0.20
CA GLN A 64 14.93 0.13 1.49
C GLN A 64 14.92 -1.25 2.18
N PRO A 65 16.05 -1.71 2.71
CA PRO A 65 16.19 -3.07 3.25
C PRO A 65 15.48 -3.24 4.60
N THR A 66 15.20 -2.14 5.31
CA THR A 66 14.60 -2.15 6.64
C THR A 66 13.59 -1.03 6.80
N ALA A 67 12.67 -1.20 7.75
CA ALA A 67 11.72 -0.13 8.11
C ALA A 67 12.42 1.12 8.64
N THR A 68 13.54 0.98 9.37
CA THR A 68 14.33 2.13 9.83
C THR A 68 14.91 2.90 8.64
N ALA A 69 15.50 2.22 7.67
CA ALA A 69 16.08 2.86 6.48
C ALA A 69 15.03 3.60 5.63
N VAL A 70 13.75 3.17 5.66
CA VAL A 70 12.64 3.92 5.04
C VAL A 70 12.47 5.30 5.67
N HIS A 71 12.66 5.43 6.99
CA HIS A 71 12.46 6.68 7.72
C HIS A 71 13.69 7.61 7.71
N GLU A 72 14.85 7.11 7.29
CA GLU A 72 16.12 7.86 7.22
C GLU A 72 16.39 8.50 5.84
N GLN A 73 15.51 8.28 4.85
CA GLN A 73 15.58 8.86 3.50
C GLN A 73 15.51 10.39 3.49
#